data_AF-A0A4Q6GDQ8-F1
#
_entry.id   AF-A0A4Q6GDQ8-F1
#
_cell.length_a   1.000
_cell.length_b   1.000
_cell.length_c   1.000
_cell.angle_alpha   90.00
_cell.angle_beta   90.00
_cell.angle_gamma   90.00
#
_symmetry.space_group_name_H-M   'P 1'
#
loop_
_entity.id
_entity.type
_entity.pdbx_description
1 polymer ?
#
loop_
_entity_poly.entity_id
_entity_poly.type
_entity_poly.pdbx_seq_one_letter_code
_entity_poly.pdbx_strand_id
1 'polypeptide(L)'
;MGWSSTNKIPSGAMKDFPENATVSWPAARPRHHRRRGDILLLGLYPLGWILLFLVSSHYWFLPAGLRIAVLWRLPRPLWKWMALAEWSGILALSLWNRAHPVPLVLMVTTMAPWLLYAAAVGQLGNRTGASTSTGGSLPRLLACGALAALVNAAVLVAASAVADGMPPVPGMALFGYAMGDLVGIVVVAPALLAVYDHVRQRLPWRQGLLANGWVLMPAVTALLVVRLPIPQPLLYALMLGLFPLSWVAFRFGWRPAAVALAGLAATVHALEGLLQLWKPEQLQLLLAVSGIAALLLGASTDGLRAQGKALMLSLEQLGRRSSDLTNVANRLTSVQEQERRRMGGELHDVLGQDITAIATRLRVVERSTDDPRLREGLHSISVLVNDAHHHLREVIDHLYPAVLDRFGLQRALIEGPLAQVARDGGLDYQCEVQGDLQLLSKDVATSLYRICQEAVSNCIHHRG
;
A
#
# COMPACT_ATOMS: atom_id res chain seq x y z
N MET A 1 30.62 -5.80 35.38
CA MET A 1 30.19 -7.01 36.13
C MET A 1 28.68 -7.07 36.00
N GLY A 2 28.05 -7.96 35.24
CA GLY A 2 28.20 -9.42 35.15
C GLY A 2 26.81 -10.00 35.46
N TRP A 3 25.95 -10.14 34.46
CA TRP A 3 25.44 -11.43 33.94
C TRP A 3 25.04 -12.47 35.01
N SER A 4 23.74 -12.77 35.10
CA SER A 4 23.16 -14.04 34.61
C SER A 4 21.91 -14.45 35.40
N SER A 5 20.82 -14.72 34.70
CA SER A 5 19.99 -15.88 35.03
C SER A 5 19.59 -16.56 33.73
N THR A 6 19.98 -17.82 33.68
CA THR A 6 19.94 -18.76 32.57
C THR A 6 18.58 -19.45 32.58
N ASN A 7 17.94 -19.58 31.42
CA ASN A 7 16.95 -20.63 31.21
C ASN A 7 17.43 -21.49 30.04
N LYS A 8 17.93 -22.68 30.41
CA LYS A 8 18.40 -23.72 29.50
C LYS A 8 17.20 -24.32 28.77
N ILE A 9 17.22 -24.28 27.45
CA ILE A 9 16.36 -25.11 26.59
C ILE A 9 17.16 -26.39 26.30
N PRO A 10 16.61 -27.60 26.53
CA PRO A 10 17.34 -28.84 26.30
C PRO A 10 17.55 -29.09 24.81
N SER A 11 18.81 -29.29 24.45
CA SER A 11 19.28 -29.76 23.15
C SER A 11 18.95 -31.25 23.00
N GLY A 12 17.95 -31.59 22.19
CA GLY A 12 17.65 -32.99 21.88
C GLY A 12 16.25 -33.25 21.36
N ALA A 13 15.89 -32.65 20.22
CA ALA A 13 14.79 -33.12 19.37
C ALA A 13 14.81 -32.36 18.03
N MET A 14 15.88 -32.55 17.26
CA MET A 14 15.98 -31.98 15.91
C MET A 14 16.45 -33.09 14.97
N LYS A 15 15.55 -34.03 14.70
CA LYS A 15 15.58 -34.97 13.59
C LYS A 15 14.12 -35.38 13.34
N ASP A 16 13.74 -35.37 12.07
CA ASP A 16 12.44 -35.76 11.50
C ASP A 16 11.38 -34.65 11.38
N PHE A 17 11.60 -33.74 10.43
CA PHE A 17 10.52 -33.04 9.74
C PHE A 17 10.66 -33.28 8.22
N PRO A 18 9.64 -33.85 7.53
CA PRO A 18 9.70 -34.05 6.10
C PRO A 18 9.58 -32.73 5.35
N GLU A 19 10.60 -32.41 4.55
CA GLU A 19 10.57 -31.39 3.49
C GLU A 19 9.57 -31.82 2.40
N ASN A 20 8.28 -31.50 2.58
CA ASN A 20 7.27 -31.24 1.52
C ASN A 20 5.82 -31.25 2.04
N ALA A 21 5.55 -30.68 3.22
CA ALA A 21 4.18 -30.38 3.63
C ALA A 21 3.87 -28.91 3.32
N THR A 22 3.29 -28.66 2.14
CA THR A 22 2.56 -27.41 1.86
C THR A 22 1.38 -27.32 2.82
N VAL A 23 1.59 -26.69 3.98
CA VAL A 23 0.51 -26.38 4.93
C VAL A 23 -0.36 -25.30 4.29
N SER A 24 -1.33 -25.73 3.48
CA SER A 24 -2.44 -24.90 3.05
C SER A 24 -3.32 -24.62 4.26
N TRP A 25 -3.11 -23.47 4.89
CA TRP A 25 -4.09 -22.93 5.83
C TRP A 25 -5.46 -22.90 5.16
N PRO A 26 -6.52 -23.53 5.71
CA PRO A 26 -7.84 -23.35 5.16
C PRO A 26 -8.19 -21.88 5.34
N ALA A 27 -8.24 -21.15 4.22
CA ALA A 27 -8.75 -19.79 4.18
C ALA A 27 -10.08 -19.77 4.95
N ALA A 28 -10.09 -19.08 6.10
CA ALA A 28 -11.27 -18.94 6.94
C ALA A 28 -12.41 -18.40 6.05
N ARG A 29 -13.33 -19.28 5.63
CA ARG A 29 -14.43 -18.93 4.73
C ARG A 29 -15.31 -17.90 5.46
N PRO A 30 -15.42 -16.65 5.00
CA PRO A 30 -16.26 -15.64 5.65
C PRO A 30 -17.74 -15.80 5.23
N ARG A 31 -18.24 -17.04 5.16
CA ARG A 31 -19.58 -17.33 4.59
C ARG A 31 -20.73 -17.00 5.53
N HIS A 32 -20.56 -17.14 6.86
CA HIS A 32 -21.67 -16.96 7.80
C HIS A 32 -22.04 -15.49 8.07
N HIS A 33 -21.07 -14.58 8.18
CA HIS A 33 -21.38 -13.15 8.38
C HIS A 33 -21.93 -12.45 7.14
N ARG A 34 -21.62 -12.95 5.93
CA ARG A 34 -22.16 -12.41 4.66
C ARG A 34 -23.69 -12.58 4.59
N ARG A 35 -24.22 -13.74 5.03
CA ARG A 35 -25.66 -14.04 4.96
C ARG A 35 -26.56 -13.13 5.81
N ARG A 36 -26.17 -12.77 7.05
CA ARG A 36 -27.06 -11.97 7.92
C ARG A 36 -27.31 -10.56 7.40
N GLY A 37 -26.28 -9.87 6.89
CA GLY A 37 -26.43 -8.53 6.31
C GLY A 37 -27.22 -8.55 4.99
N ASP A 38 -27.03 -9.58 4.17
CA ASP A 38 -27.75 -9.73 2.90
C ASP A 38 -29.25 -10.04 3.11
N ILE A 39 -29.60 -10.78 4.18
CA ILE A 39 -31.01 -11.05 4.56
C ILE A 39 -31.71 -9.79 5.08
N LEU A 40 -31.04 -9.00 5.93
CA LEU A 40 -31.59 -7.72 6.42
C LEU A 40 -31.85 -6.73 5.28
N LEU A 41 -30.92 -6.64 4.31
CA LEU A 41 -31.12 -5.85 3.09
C LEU A 41 -32.35 -6.31 2.30
N LEU A 42 -32.55 -7.63 2.16
CA LEU A 42 -33.70 -8.21 1.46
C LEU A 42 -35.03 -7.88 2.15
N GLY A 43 -35.06 -7.94 3.49
CA GLY A 43 -36.27 -7.63 4.28
C GLY A 43 -36.61 -6.14 4.30
N LEU A 44 -35.60 -5.26 4.33
CA LEU A 44 -35.79 -3.80 4.36
C LEU A 44 -36.01 -3.19 2.97
N TYR A 45 -35.68 -3.91 1.90
CA TYR A 45 -35.80 -3.45 0.52
C TYR A 45 -37.20 -2.95 0.13
N PRO A 46 -38.31 -3.72 0.30
CA PRO A 46 -39.63 -3.25 -0.11
C PRO A 46 -40.07 -2.01 0.67
N LEU A 47 -39.77 -1.93 1.97
CA LEU A 47 -40.05 -0.77 2.80
C LEU A 47 -39.25 0.46 2.31
N GLY A 48 -37.95 0.28 2.06
CA GLY A 48 -37.09 1.33 1.53
C GLY A 48 -37.54 1.82 0.15
N TRP A 49 -38.00 0.91 -0.72
CA TRP A 49 -38.54 1.25 -2.02
C TRP A 49 -39.80 2.11 -1.89
N ILE A 50 -40.76 1.72 -1.05
CA ILE A 50 -41.99 2.47 -0.81
C ILE A 50 -41.68 3.87 -0.26
N LEU A 51 -40.81 3.97 0.74
CA LEU A 51 -40.42 5.26 1.33
C LEU A 51 -39.76 6.19 0.30
N LEU A 52 -38.82 5.68 -0.50
CA LEU A 52 -38.18 6.46 -1.55
C LEU A 52 -39.12 6.82 -2.69
N PHE A 53 -40.09 5.95 -3.00
CA PHE A 53 -41.13 6.22 -3.98
C PHE A 53 -42.06 7.36 -3.52
N LEU A 54 -42.45 7.38 -2.23
CA LEU A 54 -43.28 8.44 -1.66
C LEU A 54 -42.57 9.81 -1.62
N VAL A 55 -41.25 9.84 -1.54
CA VAL A 55 -40.43 11.07 -1.60
C VAL A 55 -40.04 11.43 -3.04
N SER A 56 -40.23 10.50 -3.99
CA SER A 56 -39.96 10.78 -5.40
C SER A 56 -40.96 11.79 -5.94
N SER A 57 -40.48 12.61 -6.86
CA SER A 57 -41.23 13.72 -7.42
C SER A 57 -40.90 13.82 -8.92
N HIS A 58 -41.50 14.76 -9.63
CA HIS A 58 -41.15 15.03 -11.04
C HIS A 58 -39.66 15.36 -11.24
N TYR A 59 -38.94 15.69 -10.17
CA TYR A 59 -37.54 16.11 -10.17
C TYR A 59 -36.56 14.94 -10.02
N TRP A 60 -36.96 13.82 -9.42
CA TRP A 60 -36.04 12.72 -9.15
C TRP A 60 -36.77 11.42 -8.87
N PHE A 61 -36.21 10.32 -9.39
CA PHE A 61 -36.70 8.98 -9.12
C PHE A 61 -35.70 8.23 -8.23
N LEU A 62 -35.86 8.43 -6.92
CA LEU A 62 -34.97 7.88 -5.90
C LEU A 62 -34.88 6.33 -5.89
N PRO A 63 -35.95 5.57 -6.22
CA PRO A 63 -35.86 4.11 -6.28
C PRO A 63 -34.83 3.57 -7.27
N ALA A 64 -34.48 4.30 -8.34
CA ALA A 64 -33.41 3.90 -9.26
C ALA A 64 -32.06 3.74 -8.53
N GLY A 65 -31.75 4.64 -7.60
CA GLY A 65 -30.52 4.56 -6.81
C GLY A 65 -30.53 3.44 -5.78
N LEU A 66 -31.65 3.17 -5.14
CA LEU A 66 -31.80 1.98 -4.29
C LEU A 66 -31.60 0.69 -5.10
N ARG A 67 -32.23 0.62 -6.29
CA ARG A 67 -32.15 -0.55 -7.17
C ARG A 67 -30.72 -0.85 -7.57
N ILE A 68 -29.97 0.13 -8.08
CA ILE A 68 -28.59 -0.10 -8.49
C ILE A 68 -27.68 -0.41 -7.30
N ALA A 69 -27.85 0.25 -6.15
CA ALA A 69 -27.03 0.00 -4.97
C ALA A 69 -27.17 -1.45 -4.48
N VAL A 70 -28.39 -1.95 -4.46
CA VAL A 70 -28.67 -3.30 -3.97
C VAL A 70 -28.25 -4.35 -5.02
N LEU A 71 -28.50 -4.12 -6.32
CA LEU A 71 -28.00 -5.00 -7.39
C LEU A 71 -26.47 -5.07 -7.42
N TRP A 72 -25.79 -3.95 -7.18
CA TRP A 72 -24.34 -3.86 -7.13
C TRP A 72 -23.74 -4.70 -6.00
N ARG A 73 -24.48 -4.85 -4.89
CA ARG A 73 -23.97 -5.49 -3.67
C ARG A 73 -24.43 -6.93 -3.46
N LEU A 74 -25.68 -7.25 -3.79
CA LEU A 74 -26.26 -8.56 -3.56
C LEU A 74 -25.81 -9.59 -4.61
N PRO A 75 -25.63 -10.86 -4.21
CA PRO A 75 -25.30 -11.93 -5.15
C PRO A 75 -26.46 -12.18 -6.13
N ARG A 76 -26.13 -12.45 -7.40
CA ARG A 76 -27.06 -12.74 -8.50
C ARG A 76 -28.25 -13.68 -8.18
N PRO A 77 -28.09 -14.80 -7.45
CA PRO A 77 -29.23 -15.67 -7.12
C PRO A 77 -30.34 -15.00 -6.29
N LEU A 78 -30.01 -13.91 -5.58
CA LEU A 78 -30.97 -13.14 -4.79
C LEU A 78 -31.71 -12.08 -5.59
N TRP A 79 -31.25 -11.74 -6.80
CA TRP A 79 -31.85 -10.68 -7.60
C TRP A 79 -33.33 -10.95 -7.90
N LYS A 80 -33.70 -12.19 -8.26
CA LYS A 80 -35.10 -12.56 -8.54
C LYS A 80 -36.07 -12.27 -7.37
N TRP A 81 -35.60 -12.41 -6.13
CA TRP A 81 -36.42 -12.15 -4.95
C TRP A 81 -36.64 -10.66 -4.73
N MET A 82 -35.68 -9.82 -5.13
CA MET A 82 -35.87 -8.37 -5.12
C MET A 82 -36.84 -7.91 -6.19
N ALA A 83 -36.75 -8.49 -7.40
CA ALA A 83 -37.70 -8.19 -8.48
C ALA A 83 -39.12 -8.49 -8.01
N LEU A 84 -39.32 -9.68 -7.42
CA LEU A 84 -40.60 -10.09 -6.85
C LEU A 84 -41.06 -9.12 -5.74
N ALA A 85 -40.16 -8.70 -4.86
CA ALA A 85 -40.48 -7.74 -3.80
C ALA A 85 -40.92 -6.38 -4.35
N GLU A 86 -40.21 -5.84 -5.33
CA GLU A 86 -40.56 -4.57 -5.98
C GLU A 86 -41.91 -4.67 -6.70
N TRP A 87 -42.13 -5.73 -7.48
CA TRP A 87 -43.40 -5.97 -8.17
C TRP A 87 -44.57 -6.16 -7.21
N SER A 88 -44.35 -6.87 -6.10
CA SER A 88 -45.37 -7.04 -5.06
C SER A 88 -45.74 -5.71 -4.39
N GLY A 89 -44.77 -4.81 -4.19
CA GLY A 89 -45.00 -3.47 -3.66
C GLY A 89 -45.81 -2.60 -4.62
N ILE A 90 -45.47 -2.63 -5.91
CA ILE A 90 -46.20 -1.91 -6.96
C ILE A 90 -47.64 -2.42 -7.06
N LEU A 91 -47.83 -3.75 -7.04
CA LEU A 91 -49.15 -4.37 -7.07
C LEU A 91 -49.98 -3.97 -5.83
N ALA A 92 -49.37 -3.99 -4.64
CA ALA A 92 -50.04 -3.59 -3.41
C ALA A 92 -50.48 -2.12 -3.46
N LEU A 93 -49.63 -1.22 -3.97
CA LEU A 93 -49.97 0.20 -4.15
C LEU A 93 -51.10 0.40 -5.17
N SER A 94 -51.08 -0.36 -6.27
CA SER A 94 -52.11 -0.33 -7.31
C SER A 94 -53.47 -0.77 -6.77
N LEU A 95 -53.50 -1.86 -6.00
CA LEU A 95 -54.71 -2.34 -5.32
C LEU A 95 -55.22 -1.35 -4.26
N TRP A 96 -54.30 -0.75 -3.49
CA TRP A 96 -54.64 0.26 -2.48
C TRP A 96 -55.32 1.49 -3.09
N ASN A 97 -54.79 1.98 -4.22
CA ASN A 97 -55.34 3.15 -4.92
C ASN A 97 -56.60 2.85 -5.74
N ARG A 98 -57.17 1.63 -5.65
CA ARG A 98 -58.33 1.17 -6.45
C ARG A 98 -58.14 1.40 -7.96
N ALA A 99 -56.91 1.30 -8.45
CA ALA A 99 -56.64 1.42 -9.88
C ALA A 99 -57.16 0.17 -10.63
N HIS A 100 -57.71 0.37 -11.84
CA HIS A 100 -58.17 -0.68 -12.77
C HIS A 100 -57.03 -1.66 -13.15
N PRO A 101 -57.33 -2.85 -13.72
CA PRO A 101 -56.32 -3.84 -14.11
C PRO A 101 -55.14 -3.20 -14.83
N VAL A 102 -53.93 -3.47 -14.33
CA VAL A 102 -52.66 -2.92 -14.79
C VAL A 102 -52.56 -3.06 -16.32
N PRO A 103 -52.65 -1.98 -17.10
CA PRO A 103 -52.52 -2.05 -18.56
C PRO A 103 -51.17 -2.69 -18.93
N LEU A 104 -51.10 -3.39 -20.07
CA LEU A 104 -49.84 -4.00 -20.56
C LEU A 104 -48.68 -2.99 -20.55
N VAL A 105 -48.96 -1.74 -20.90
CA VAL A 105 -47.98 -0.64 -20.84
C VAL A 105 -47.45 -0.42 -19.43
N LEU A 106 -48.29 -0.45 -18.40
CA LEU A 106 -47.88 -0.28 -17.00
C LEU A 106 -47.08 -1.48 -16.49
N MET A 107 -47.34 -2.71 -16.97
CA MET A 107 -46.47 -3.86 -16.69
C MET A 107 -45.09 -3.69 -17.33
N VAL A 108 -45.02 -3.22 -18.58
CA VAL A 108 -43.73 -3.00 -19.26
C VAL A 108 -42.93 -1.90 -18.56
N THR A 109 -43.53 -0.77 -18.21
CA THR A 109 -42.84 0.35 -17.57
C THR A 109 -42.38 0.06 -16.14
N THR A 110 -42.99 -0.93 -15.47
CA THR A 110 -42.61 -1.32 -14.10
C THR A 110 -41.65 -2.50 -14.05
N MET A 111 -41.73 -3.44 -15.00
CA MET A 111 -40.88 -4.63 -15.05
C MET A 111 -39.58 -4.42 -15.84
N ALA A 112 -39.61 -3.65 -16.94
CA ALA A 112 -38.45 -3.41 -17.78
C ALA A 112 -37.28 -2.71 -17.05
N PRO A 113 -37.49 -1.69 -16.18
CA PRO A 113 -36.40 -1.06 -15.45
C PRO A 113 -35.59 -2.06 -14.64
N TRP A 114 -36.23 -3.07 -14.06
CA TRP A 114 -35.53 -4.05 -13.24
C TRP A 114 -34.56 -4.91 -14.08
N LEU A 115 -35.04 -5.43 -15.22
CA LEU A 115 -34.24 -6.24 -16.13
C LEU A 115 -33.08 -5.45 -16.72
N LEU A 116 -33.31 -4.20 -17.11
CA LEU A 116 -32.29 -3.32 -17.68
C LEU A 116 -31.16 -3.02 -16.68
N TYR A 117 -31.52 -2.67 -15.44
CA TYR A 117 -30.53 -2.40 -14.40
C TYR A 117 -29.77 -3.66 -14.00
N ALA A 118 -30.45 -4.81 -13.90
CA ALA A 118 -29.82 -6.09 -13.64
C ALA A 118 -28.86 -6.51 -14.76
N ALA A 119 -29.23 -6.29 -16.03
CA ALA A 119 -28.37 -6.54 -17.18
C ALA A 119 -27.13 -5.64 -17.17
N ALA A 120 -27.31 -4.33 -16.94
CA ALA A 120 -26.21 -3.37 -16.87
C ALA A 120 -25.21 -3.74 -15.76
N VAL A 121 -25.70 -4.01 -14.55
CA VAL A 121 -24.87 -4.46 -13.41
C VAL A 121 -24.29 -5.86 -13.67
N GLY A 122 -24.99 -6.75 -14.37
CA GLY A 122 -24.52 -8.08 -14.72
C GLY A 122 -23.34 -8.10 -15.69
N GLN A 123 -23.34 -7.18 -16.66
CA GLN A 123 -22.30 -7.08 -17.69
C GLN A 123 -21.11 -6.23 -17.24
N LEU A 124 -21.36 -5.04 -16.70
CA LEU A 124 -20.34 -4.04 -16.36
C LEU A 124 -20.00 -4.00 -14.86
N GLY A 125 -20.84 -4.60 -14.01
CA GLY A 125 -20.62 -4.65 -12.57
C GLY A 125 -19.56 -5.66 -12.15
N ASN A 126 -19.11 -5.52 -10.91
CA ASN A 126 -17.93 -6.22 -10.40
C ASN A 126 -18.18 -7.74 -10.27
N ARG A 127 -17.62 -8.56 -11.18
CA ARG A 127 -17.79 -10.03 -11.22
C ARG A 127 -17.32 -10.75 -9.95
N THR A 128 -16.42 -10.14 -9.17
CA THR A 128 -15.74 -10.81 -8.06
C THR A 128 -16.34 -10.51 -6.68
N GLY A 129 -17.38 -9.65 -6.58
CA GLY A 129 -17.89 -9.22 -5.28
C GLY A 129 -16.81 -8.62 -4.38
N ALA A 130 -15.73 -8.12 -4.99
CA ALA A 130 -14.65 -7.45 -4.30
C ALA A 130 -15.22 -6.20 -3.64
N SER A 131 -14.91 -6.09 -2.36
CA SER A 131 -15.28 -4.99 -1.46
C SER A 131 -15.32 -3.64 -2.18
N THR A 132 -16.43 -2.92 -2.04
CA THR A 132 -16.63 -1.49 -2.36
C THR A 132 -15.61 -0.55 -1.69
N SER A 133 -14.59 -1.09 -1.00
CA SER A 133 -13.51 -0.36 -0.34
C SER A 133 -12.47 0.22 -1.29
N THR A 134 -12.41 -0.18 -2.56
CA THR A 134 -11.50 0.43 -3.53
C THR A 134 -12.20 1.55 -4.29
N GLY A 135 -11.63 2.76 -4.23
CA GLY A 135 -12.14 3.97 -4.90
C GLY A 135 -12.41 3.79 -6.40
N GLY A 136 -11.78 2.80 -7.05
CA GLY A 136 -12.04 2.46 -8.46
C GLY A 136 -13.39 1.82 -8.77
N SER A 137 -14.19 1.42 -7.77
CA SER A 137 -15.51 0.81 -7.99
C SER A 137 -16.63 1.85 -8.22
N LEU A 138 -16.49 3.05 -7.66
CA LEU A 138 -17.51 4.10 -7.73
C LEU A 138 -17.73 4.66 -9.16
N PRO A 139 -16.67 4.98 -9.95
CA PRO A 139 -16.86 5.45 -11.32
C PRO A 139 -17.60 4.43 -12.19
N ARG A 140 -17.32 3.13 -11.99
CA ARG A 140 -18.01 2.05 -12.71
C ARG A 140 -19.48 1.95 -12.32
N LEU A 141 -19.80 2.10 -11.04
CA LEU A 141 -21.18 2.12 -10.56
C LEU A 141 -21.96 3.27 -11.21
N LEU A 142 -21.40 4.48 -11.20
CA LEU A 142 -22.04 5.66 -11.80
C LEU A 142 -22.20 5.50 -13.31
N ALA A 143 -21.19 4.98 -14.02
CA ALA A 143 -21.27 4.72 -15.46
C ALA A 143 -22.33 3.65 -15.80
N CYS A 144 -22.41 2.55 -15.03
CA CYS A 144 -23.45 1.53 -15.18
C CYS A 144 -24.84 2.13 -14.98
N GLY A 145 -24.99 2.96 -13.94
CA GLY A 145 -26.26 3.60 -13.63
C GLY A 145 -26.69 4.60 -14.68
N ALA A 146 -25.79 5.44 -15.18
CA ALA A 146 -26.08 6.39 -16.24
C ALA A 146 -26.52 5.67 -17.53
N LEU A 147 -25.85 4.57 -17.89
CA LEU A 147 -26.24 3.77 -19.05
C LEU A 147 -27.60 3.10 -18.84
N ALA A 148 -27.84 2.52 -17.66
CA ALA A 148 -29.13 1.90 -17.33
C ALA A 148 -30.28 2.93 -17.34
N ALA A 149 -30.06 4.13 -16.78
CA ALA A 149 -31.02 5.23 -16.77
C ALA A 149 -31.36 5.70 -18.19
N LEU A 150 -30.36 5.85 -19.07
CA LEU A 150 -30.57 6.25 -20.46
C LEU A 150 -31.41 5.23 -21.24
N VAL A 151 -31.07 3.94 -21.11
CA VAL A 151 -31.82 2.86 -21.79
C VAL A 151 -33.23 2.75 -21.21
N ASN A 152 -33.37 2.87 -19.89
CA ASN A 152 -34.67 2.86 -19.23
C ASN A 152 -35.56 4.02 -19.69
N ALA A 153 -35.01 5.23 -19.79
CA ALA A 153 -35.73 6.39 -20.29
C ALA A 153 -36.24 6.17 -21.72
N ALA A 154 -35.44 5.56 -22.60
CA ALA A 154 -35.87 5.24 -23.96
C ALA A 154 -37.06 4.26 -23.98
N VAL A 155 -37.05 3.26 -23.10
CA VAL A 155 -38.17 2.31 -22.95
C VAL A 155 -39.40 3.00 -22.39
N LEU A 156 -39.26 3.89 -21.40
CA LEU A 156 -40.38 4.64 -20.82
C LEU A 156 -41.02 5.57 -21.84
N VAL A 157 -40.24 6.29 -22.64
CA VAL A 157 -40.75 7.18 -23.71
C VAL A 157 -41.47 6.38 -24.80
N ALA A 158 -40.93 5.22 -25.20
CA ALA A 158 -41.59 4.36 -26.17
C ALA A 158 -42.92 3.80 -25.62
N ALA A 159 -42.93 3.37 -24.36
CA ALA A 159 -44.12 2.85 -23.70
C ALA A 159 -45.20 3.93 -23.51
N SER A 160 -44.82 5.15 -23.12
CA SER A 160 -45.76 6.27 -22.97
C SER A 160 -46.38 6.68 -24.32
N ALA A 161 -45.58 6.70 -25.40
CA ALA A 161 -46.10 7.00 -26.74
C ALA A 161 -47.16 5.98 -27.21
N VAL A 162 -46.96 4.70 -26.89
CA VAL A 162 -47.95 3.65 -27.18
C VAL A 162 -49.23 3.83 -26.36
N ALA A 163 -49.13 4.24 -25.10
CA ALA A 163 -50.30 4.50 -24.25
C ALA A 163 -51.10 5.73 -24.68
N ASP A 164 -50.41 6.82 -25.02
CA ASP A 164 -51.04 8.12 -25.31
C ASP A 164 -51.52 8.24 -26.78
N GLY A 165 -51.18 7.27 -27.63
CA GLY A 165 -51.56 7.29 -29.06
C GLY A 165 -50.93 8.43 -29.86
N MET A 166 -49.95 9.13 -29.29
CA MET A 166 -49.22 10.25 -29.90
C MET A 166 -47.78 9.84 -30.23
N PRO A 167 -47.18 10.41 -31.29
CA PRO A 167 -45.76 10.18 -31.56
C PRO A 167 -44.94 10.68 -30.35
N PRO A 168 -43.90 9.93 -29.92
CA PRO A 168 -43.08 10.34 -28.79
C PRO A 168 -42.49 11.72 -29.13
N VAL A 169 -42.68 12.72 -28.27
CA VAL A 169 -41.89 13.96 -28.33
C VAL A 169 -40.53 13.63 -27.71
N PRO A 170 -39.49 13.29 -28.51
CA PRO A 170 -38.46 12.38 -28.02
C PRO A 170 -37.45 13.07 -27.10
N GLY A 171 -37.18 14.36 -27.30
CA GLY A 171 -36.04 15.04 -26.66
C GLY A 171 -36.24 15.33 -25.18
N MET A 172 -37.26 16.13 -24.85
CA MET A 172 -37.47 16.61 -23.47
C MET A 172 -37.95 15.49 -22.53
N ALA A 173 -38.83 14.59 -23.00
CA ALA A 173 -39.30 13.48 -22.18
C ALA A 173 -38.17 12.47 -21.86
N LEU A 174 -37.35 12.12 -22.87
CA LEU A 174 -36.18 11.26 -22.66
C LEU A 174 -35.21 11.87 -21.66
N PHE A 175 -34.94 13.17 -21.80
CA PHE A 175 -34.08 13.90 -20.87
C PHE A 175 -34.64 13.86 -19.45
N GLY A 176 -35.92 14.20 -19.25
CA GLY A 176 -36.56 14.21 -17.93
C GLY A 176 -36.52 12.84 -17.23
N TYR A 177 -36.88 11.76 -17.94
CA TYR A 177 -36.81 10.41 -17.37
C TYR A 177 -35.38 9.98 -17.06
N ALA A 178 -34.44 10.18 -17.99
CA ALA A 178 -33.04 9.78 -17.80
C ALA A 178 -32.40 10.55 -16.64
N MET A 179 -32.66 11.85 -16.55
CA MET A 179 -32.13 12.71 -15.50
C MET A 179 -32.75 12.41 -14.13
N GLY A 180 -34.05 12.13 -14.07
CA GLY A 180 -34.71 11.72 -12.83
C GLY A 180 -34.09 10.46 -12.23
N ASP A 181 -33.86 9.44 -13.07
CA ASP A 181 -33.16 8.21 -12.68
C ASP A 181 -31.70 8.47 -12.29
N LEU A 182 -30.98 9.27 -13.07
CA LEU A 182 -29.57 9.60 -12.83
C LEU A 182 -29.36 10.32 -11.50
N VAL A 183 -30.18 11.32 -11.19
CA VAL A 183 -30.11 12.03 -9.90
C VAL A 183 -30.39 11.07 -8.75
N GLY A 184 -31.41 10.22 -8.87
CA GLY A 184 -31.69 9.17 -7.90
C GLY A 184 -30.50 8.24 -7.68
N ILE A 185 -29.83 7.81 -8.75
CA ILE A 185 -28.63 6.99 -8.69
C ILE A 185 -27.48 7.72 -7.99
N VAL A 186 -27.17 8.94 -8.39
CA VAL A 186 -26.04 9.73 -7.89
C VAL A 186 -26.20 10.07 -6.42
N VAL A 187 -27.43 10.37 -5.98
CA VAL A 187 -27.73 10.76 -4.61
C VAL A 187 -27.85 9.54 -3.69
N VAL A 188 -28.64 8.55 -4.07
CA VAL A 188 -29.03 7.46 -3.17
C VAL A 188 -28.01 6.33 -3.18
N ALA A 189 -27.50 5.92 -4.36
CA ALA A 189 -26.72 4.70 -4.44
C ALA A 189 -25.38 4.77 -3.69
N PRO A 190 -24.56 5.82 -3.88
CA PRO A 190 -23.31 5.99 -3.13
C PRO A 190 -23.56 6.18 -1.62
N ALA A 191 -24.62 6.91 -1.24
CA ALA A 191 -24.93 7.15 0.17
C ALA A 191 -25.33 5.84 0.90
N LEU A 192 -26.18 5.03 0.27
CA LEU A 192 -26.55 3.72 0.80
C LEU A 192 -25.35 2.78 0.94
N LEU A 193 -24.48 2.74 -0.08
CA LEU A 193 -23.26 1.92 -0.01
C LEU A 193 -22.30 2.41 1.07
N ALA A 194 -22.16 3.73 1.23
CA ALA A 194 -21.34 4.32 2.28
C ALA A 194 -21.86 3.97 3.69
N VAL A 195 -23.17 4.10 3.93
CA VAL A 195 -23.81 3.74 5.21
C VAL A 195 -23.69 2.23 5.46
N TYR A 196 -23.98 1.41 4.45
CA TYR A 196 -23.89 -0.04 4.57
C TYR A 196 -22.47 -0.50 4.91
N ASP A 197 -21.46 0.03 4.20
CA ASP A 197 -20.06 -0.29 4.47
C ASP A 197 -19.63 0.16 5.87
N HIS A 198 -20.11 1.32 6.31
CA HIS A 198 -19.82 1.85 7.64
C HIS A 198 -20.39 0.97 8.76
N VAL A 199 -21.69 0.61 8.67
CA VAL A 199 -22.37 -0.28 9.62
C VAL A 199 -21.71 -1.65 9.65
N ARG A 200 -21.32 -2.18 8.48
CA ARG A 200 -20.67 -3.48 8.37
C ARG A 200 -19.26 -3.51 8.95
N GLN A 201 -18.49 -2.44 8.76
CA GLN A 201 -17.12 -2.31 9.27
C GLN A 201 -17.05 -1.88 10.74
N ARG A 202 -18.19 -1.56 11.37
CA ARG A 202 -18.28 -1.07 12.77
C ARG A 202 -17.35 0.10 13.05
N LEU A 203 -17.21 0.99 12.08
CA LEU A 203 -16.38 2.20 12.21
C LEU A 203 -17.09 3.23 13.12
N PRO A 204 -16.36 4.04 13.89
CA PRO A 204 -16.96 5.15 14.64
C PRO A 204 -17.46 6.25 13.69
N TRP A 205 -18.73 6.65 13.86
CA TRP A 205 -19.42 7.62 13.00
C TRP A 205 -18.69 8.97 12.87
N ARG A 206 -18.12 9.47 13.97
CA ARG A 206 -17.43 10.77 14.01
C ARG A 206 -16.18 10.82 13.10
N GLN A 207 -15.38 9.76 13.10
CA GLN A 207 -14.09 9.72 12.40
C GLN A 207 -14.18 9.18 10.97
N GLY A 208 -15.35 8.68 10.56
CA GLY A 208 -15.57 8.08 9.25
C GLY A 208 -16.66 8.79 8.48
N LEU A 209 -17.92 8.39 8.74
CA LEU A 209 -19.04 8.75 7.87
C LEU A 209 -19.48 10.20 8.03
N LEU A 210 -19.50 10.74 9.26
CA LEU A 210 -19.97 12.10 9.53
C LEU A 210 -18.88 13.16 9.34
N ALA A 211 -17.63 12.76 9.06
CA ALA A 211 -16.47 13.63 8.90
C ALA A 211 -16.45 14.79 9.91
N ASN A 212 -16.61 14.51 11.21
CA ASN A 212 -16.70 15.51 12.28
C ASN A 212 -17.70 16.66 12.02
N GLY A 213 -18.84 16.38 11.40
CA GLY A 213 -19.90 17.36 11.13
C GLY A 213 -19.76 18.11 9.80
N TRP A 214 -18.62 18.00 9.11
CA TRP A 214 -18.39 18.66 7.82
C TRP A 214 -19.38 18.20 6.73
N VAL A 215 -19.93 17.00 6.86
CA VAL A 215 -20.97 16.46 5.97
C VAL A 215 -22.23 17.33 5.93
N LEU A 216 -22.53 18.06 7.01
CA LEU A 216 -23.69 18.94 7.08
C LEU A 216 -23.44 20.31 6.44
N MET A 217 -22.18 20.70 6.19
CA MET A 217 -21.86 22.04 5.70
C MET A 217 -22.55 22.40 4.38
N PRO A 218 -22.66 21.52 3.37
CA PRO A 218 -23.41 21.84 2.14
C PRO A 218 -24.88 22.18 2.40
N ALA A 219 -25.54 21.39 3.24
CA ALA A 219 -26.93 21.62 3.63
C ALA A 219 -27.09 22.92 4.43
N VAL A 220 -26.17 23.19 5.38
CA VAL A 220 -26.17 24.43 6.16
C VAL A 220 -25.94 25.64 5.27
N THR A 221 -25.00 25.58 4.32
CA THR A 221 -24.77 26.68 3.37
C THR A 221 -26.00 26.94 2.52
N ALA A 222 -26.69 25.89 2.05
CA ALA A 222 -27.91 26.06 1.28
C ALA A 222 -29.00 26.76 2.09
N LEU A 223 -29.21 26.34 3.35
CA LEU A 223 -30.18 26.96 4.26
C LEU A 223 -29.86 28.43 4.58
N LEU A 224 -28.57 28.78 4.74
CA LEU A 224 -28.15 30.15 5.00
C LEU A 224 -28.36 31.05 3.79
N VAL A 225 -27.97 30.58 2.59
CA VAL A 225 -28.09 31.35 1.36
C VAL A 225 -29.55 31.61 1.00
N VAL A 226 -30.45 30.65 1.26
CA VAL A 226 -31.87 30.85 0.98
C VAL A 226 -32.51 31.96 1.82
N ARG A 227 -31.94 32.30 2.97
CA ARG A 227 -32.43 33.43 3.79
C ARG A 227 -31.98 34.80 3.29
N LEU A 228 -31.09 34.86 2.30
CA LEU A 228 -30.61 36.13 1.77
C LEU A 228 -31.64 36.72 0.79
N PRO A 229 -31.84 38.06 0.80
CA PRO A 229 -32.78 38.74 -0.09
C PRO A 229 -32.20 38.89 -1.51
N ILE A 230 -31.91 37.76 -2.17
CA ILE A 230 -31.28 37.68 -3.50
C ILE A 230 -32.30 37.09 -4.48
N PRO A 231 -32.31 37.52 -5.76
CA PRO A 231 -33.10 36.84 -6.78
C PRO A 231 -32.67 35.36 -6.89
N GLN A 232 -33.63 34.45 -7.04
CA GLN A 232 -33.38 33.00 -7.22
C GLN A 232 -32.50 32.36 -6.10
N PRO A 233 -32.88 32.49 -4.82
CA PRO A 233 -32.04 32.06 -3.70
C PRO A 233 -31.63 30.57 -3.74
N LEU A 234 -32.47 29.70 -4.32
CA LEU A 234 -32.20 28.26 -4.42
C LEU A 234 -31.04 27.93 -5.38
N LEU A 235 -30.86 28.68 -6.48
CA LEU A 235 -29.73 28.47 -7.40
C LEU A 235 -28.42 28.73 -6.67
N TYR A 236 -28.35 29.91 -6.04
CA TYR A 236 -27.18 30.34 -5.30
C TYR A 236 -26.90 29.41 -4.12
N ALA A 237 -27.95 28.95 -3.41
CA ALA A 237 -27.82 27.98 -2.33
C ALA A 237 -27.19 26.67 -2.82
N LEU A 238 -27.59 26.20 -3.99
CA LEU A 238 -27.02 24.99 -4.58
C LEU A 238 -25.59 25.22 -5.05
N MET A 239 -25.35 26.27 -5.84
CA MET A 239 -24.01 26.61 -6.34
C MET A 239 -23.00 26.84 -5.21
N LEU A 240 -23.38 27.58 -4.16
CA LEU A 240 -22.53 27.82 -3.01
C LEU A 240 -22.39 26.58 -2.13
N GLY A 241 -23.40 25.71 -2.08
CA GLY A 241 -23.35 24.41 -1.42
C GLY A 241 -22.40 23.39 -2.09
N LEU A 242 -22.04 23.60 -3.36
CA LEU A 242 -21.08 22.73 -4.05
C LEU A 242 -19.65 22.89 -3.53
N PHE A 243 -19.27 24.07 -3.03
CA PHE A 243 -17.94 24.30 -2.47
C PHE A 243 -17.65 23.44 -1.24
N PRO A 244 -18.47 23.47 -0.16
CA PRO A 244 -18.27 22.57 0.98
C PRO A 244 -18.45 21.10 0.59
N LEU A 245 -19.28 20.78 -0.41
CA LEU A 245 -19.42 19.41 -0.90
C LEU A 245 -18.10 18.92 -1.53
N SER A 246 -17.51 19.74 -2.39
CA SER A 246 -16.23 19.46 -3.05
C SER A 246 -15.09 19.40 -2.03
N TRP A 247 -15.13 20.25 -0.99
CA TRP A 247 -14.18 20.19 0.13
C TRP A 247 -14.29 18.87 0.91
N VAL A 248 -15.51 18.42 1.24
CA VAL A 248 -15.74 17.15 1.94
C VAL A 248 -15.23 15.98 1.10
N ALA A 249 -15.53 15.98 -0.20
CA ALA A 249 -15.02 14.99 -1.15
C ALA A 249 -13.49 14.97 -1.17
N PHE A 250 -12.86 16.13 -1.30
CA PHE A 250 -11.40 16.24 -1.32
C PHE A 250 -10.79 15.74 -0.01
N ARG A 251 -11.31 16.17 1.14
CA ARG A 251 -10.67 15.96 2.44
C ARG A 251 -10.94 14.60 3.07
N PHE A 252 -12.11 14.02 2.82
CA PHE A 252 -12.57 12.80 3.50
C PHE A 252 -12.94 11.66 2.55
N GLY A 253 -12.82 11.87 1.23
CA GLY A 253 -13.10 10.84 0.24
C GLY A 253 -14.56 10.79 -0.16
N TRP A 254 -14.92 9.75 -0.93
CA TRP A 254 -16.26 9.71 -1.55
C TRP A 254 -17.39 9.33 -0.57
N ARG A 255 -17.11 8.58 0.50
CA ARG A 255 -18.16 8.11 1.43
C ARG A 255 -18.84 9.26 2.17
N PRO A 256 -18.10 10.19 2.82
CA PRO A 256 -18.75 11.32 3.48
C PRO A 256 -19.33 12.30 2.47
N ALA A 257 -18.71 12.43 1.29
CA ALA A 257 -19.26 13.25 0.20
C ALA A 257 -20.61 12.74 -0.30
N ALA A 258 -20.80 11.43 -0.40
CA ALA A 258 -22.08 10.83 -0.77
C ALA A 258 -23.20 11.17 0.22
N VAL A 259 -22.91 11.09 1.52
CA VAL A 259 -23.87 11.48 2.57
C VAL A 259 -24.12 12.99 2.54
N ALA A 260 -23.08 13.79 2.28
CA ALA A 260 -23.19 15.24 2.20
C ALA A 260 -24.04 15.68 0.99
N LEU A 261 -23.87 15.01 -0.14
CA LEU A 261 -24.69 15.20 -1.34
C LEU A 261 -26.14 14.82 -1.08
N ALA A 262 -26.40 13.69 -0.41
CA ALA A 262 -27.76 13.29 -0.05
C ALA A 262 -28.42 14.29 0.92
N GLY A 263 -27.65 14.80 1.89
CA GLY A 263 -28.12 15.87 2.78
C GLY A 263 -28.44 17.16 2.02
N LEU A 264 -27.56 17.60 1.13
CA LEU A 264 -27.78 18.77 0.28
C LEU A 264 -29.04 18.59 -0.58
N ALA A 265 -29.16 17.47 -1.28
CA ALA A 265 -30.31 17.20 -2.16
C ALA A 265 -31.63 17.14 -1.37
N ALA A 266 -31.63 16.54 -0.17
CA ALA A 266 -32.78 16.54 0.73
C ALA A 266 -33.15 17.96 1.20
N THR A 267 -32.18 18.80 1.56
CA THR A 267 -32.47 20.19 1.94
C THR A 267 -33.03 21.01 0.79
N VAL A 268 -32.48 20.84 -0.41
CA VAL A 268 -32.94 21.53 -1.61
C VAL A 268 -34.36 21.13 -1.96
N HIS A 269 -34.68 19.84 -1.88
CA HIS A 269 -36.05 19.35 -2.11
C HIS A 269 -37.05 19.89 -1.08
N ALA A 270 -36.67 19.93 0.20
CA ALA A 270 -37.51 20.51 1.24
C ALA A 270 -37.78 22.02 0.99
N LEU A 271 -36.76 22.76 0.57
CA LEU A 271 -36.88 24.20 0.27
C LEU A 271 -37.68 24.47 -1.00
N GLU A 272 -37.59 23.60 -2.01
CA GLU A 272 -38.41 23.67 -3.22
C GLU A 272 -39.90 23.60 -2.90
N GLY A 273 -40.30 22.66 -2.03
CA GLY A 273 -41.70 22.53 -1.59
C GLY A 273 -42.26 23.78 -0.90
N LEU A 274 -41.40 24.58 -0.26
CA LEU A 274 -41.79 25.85 0.36
C LEU A 274 -41.80 27.03 -0.63
N LEU A 275 -40.91 27.05 -1.61
CA LEU A 275 -40.66 28.25 -2.41
C LEU A 275 -41.28 28.20 -3.82
N GLN A 276 -41.54 27.02 -4.40
CA GLN A 276 -42.16 26.85 -5.73
C GLN A 276 -41.46 27.61 -6.89
N LEU A 277 -40.14 27.77 -6.85
CA LEU A 277 -39.43 28.75 -7.70
C LEU A 277 -38.82 28.22 -9.03
N TRP A 278 -39.06 26.99 -9.51
CA TRP A 278 -38.16 26.35 -10.52
C TRP A 278 -38.77 25.56 -11.70
N LYS A 279 -37.97 25.51 -12.79
CA LYS A 279 -38.06 24.53 -13.87
C LYS A 279 -37.23 23.26 -13.50
N PRO A 280 -37.82 22.06 -13.50
CA PRO A 280 -37.20 20.82 -13.01
C PRO A 280 -35.84 20.45 -13.59
N GLU A 281 -35.67 20.72 -14.88
CA GLU A 281 -34.54 20.24 -15.69
C GLU A 281 -33.19 20.83 -15.23
N GLN A 282 -33.18 22.10 -14.83
CA GLN A 282 -31.95 22.79 -14.41
C GLN A 282 -31.43 22.26 -13.08
N LEU A 283 -32.34 21.96 -12.15
CA LEU A 283 -32.02 21.42 -10.83
C LEU A 283 -31.44 20.01 -10.95
N GLN A 284 -32.06 19.18 -11.78
CA GLN A 284 -31.60 17.83 -12.09
C GLN A 284 -30.19 17.83 -12.68
N LEU A 285 -29.95 18.67 -13.70
CA LEU A 285 -28.66 18.76 -14.37
C LEU A 285 -27.56 19.18 -13.39
N LEU A 286 -27.83 20.21 -12.59
CA LEU A 286 -26.85 20.75 -11.65
C LEU A 286 -26.52 19.73 -10.55
N LEU A 287 -27.52 19.05 -9.96
CA LEU A 287 -27.31 18.00 -8.96
C LEU A 287 -26.57 16.79 -9.54
N ALA A 288 -26.91 16.35 -10.75
CA ALA A 288 -26.24 15.22 -11.38
C ALA A 288 -24.78 15.54 -11.69
N VAL A 289 -24.50 16.65 -12.38
CA VAL A 289 -23.13 17.02 -12.79
C VAL A 289 -22.26 17.28 -11.57
N SER A 290 -22.74 18.09 -10.62
CA SER A 290 -21.97 18.42 -9.42
C SER A 290 -21.81 17.22 -8.47
N GLY A 291 -22.85 16.41 -8.32
CA GLY A 291 -22.81 15.18 -7.53
C GLY A 291 -21.81 14.18 -8.10
N ILE A 292 -21.84 13.93 -9.41
CA ILE A 292 -20.85 13.08 -10.10
C ILE A 292 -19.45 13.64 -9.92
N ALA A 293 -19.24 14.95 -10.17
CA ALA A 293 -17.93 15.58 -10.04
C ALA A 293 -17.37 15.44 -8.61
N ALA A 294 -18.17 15.74 -7.58
CA ALA A 294 -17.76 15.62 -6.19
C ALA A 294 -17.46 14.16 -5.80
N LEU A 295 -18.29 13.21 -6.23
CA LEU A 295 -18.08 11.79 -5.95
C LEU A 295 -16.82 11.24 -6.64
N LEU A 296 -16.59 11.61 -7.90
CA LEU A 296 -15.39 11.22 -8.64
C LEU A 296 -14.13 11.84 -8.03
N LEU A 297 -14.19 13.10 -7.59
CA LEU A 297 -13.12 13.75 -6.85
C LEU A 297 -12.84 13.03 -5.53
N GLY A 298 -13.88 12.64 -4.79
CA GLY A 298 -13.72 11.83 -3.58
C GLY A 298 -13.11 10.46 -3.85
N ALA A 299 -13.50 9.81 -4.96
CA ALA A 299 -12.97 8.50 -5.33
C ALA A 299 -11.51 8.57 -5.80
N SER A 300 -11.13 9.62 -6.53
CA SER A 300 -9.76 9.83 -7.00
C SER A 300 -8.82 10.13 -5.84
N THR A 301 -9.23 10.99 -4.90
CA THR A 301 -8.44 11.28 -3.69
C THR A 301 -8.23 10.05 -2.81
N ASP A 302 -9.24 9.19 -2.66
CA ASP A 302 -9.08 7.91 -1.96
C ASP A 302 -8.13 6.96 -2.70
N GLY A 303 -8.19 6.94 -4.04
CA GLY A 303 -7.23 6.20 -4.87
C GLY A 303 -5.79 6.67 -4.68
N LEU A 304 -5.55 7.99 -4.73
CA LEU A 304 -4.24 8.60 -4.51
C LEU A 304 -3.72 8.33 -3.09
N ARG A 305 -4.58 8.43 -2.07
CA ARG A 305 -4.21 8.09 -0.68
C ARG A 305 -3.80 6.63 -0.52
N ALA A 306 -4.52 5.73 -1.17
CA ALA A 306 -4.21 4.30 -1.12
C ALA A 306 -2.84 4.02 -1.77
N GLN A 307 -2.56 4.62 -2.93
CA GLN A 307 -1.26 4.51 -3.59
C GLN A 307 -0.14 5.12 -2.75
N GLY A 308 -0.35 6.31 -2.17
CA GLY A 308 0.63 6.96 -1.30
C GLY A 308 0.98 6.12 -0.07
N LYS A 309 -0.01 5.50 0.58
CA LYS A 309 0.24 4.56 1.69
C LYS A 309 1.02 3.32 1.26
N ALA A 310 0.68 2.74 0.10
CA ALA A 310 1.39 1.59 -0.43
C ALA A 310 2.86 1.93 -0.75
N LEU A 311 3.10 3.11 -1.32
CA LEU A 311 4.45 3.60 -1.60
C LEU A 311 5.27 3.80 -0.32
N MET A 312 4.71 4.44 0.71
CA MET A 312 5.41 4.62 1.99
C MET A 312 5.82 3.29 2.62
N LEU A 313 4.91 2.29 2.62
CA LEU A 313 5.23 0.94 3.12
C LEU A 313 6.35 0.28 2.32
N SER A 314 6.36 0.46 0.99
CA SER A 314 7.44 -0.07 0.14
C SER A 314 8.78 0.61 0.43
N LEU A 315 8.80 1.93 0.63
CA LEU A 315 10.01 2.67 0.99
C LEU A 315 10.55 2.25 2.35
N GLU A 316 9.67 2.04 3.34
CA GLU A 316 10.06 1.55 4.66
C GLU A 316 10.68 0.14 4.58
N GLN A 317 10.09 -0.75 3.77
CA GLN A 317 10.64 -2.09 3.52
C GLN A 317 12.02 -2.05 2.85
N LEU A 318 12.21 -1.17 1.86
CA LEU A 318 13.50 -0.98 1.19
C LEU A 318 14.56 -0.44 2.18
N GLY A 319 14.19 0.53 3.01
CA GLY A 319 15.06 1.07 4.06
C GLY A 319 15.51 0.00 5.05
N ARG A 320 14.59 -0.86 5.51
CA ARG A 320 14.93 -2.00 6.39
C ARG A 320 15.88 -2.99 5.71
N ARG A 321 15.59 -3.40 4.48
CA ARG A 321 16.47 -4.32 3.73
C ARG A 321 17.86 -3.75 3.50
N SER A 322 17.97 -2.45 3.21
CA SER A 322 19.26 -1.78 3.06
C SER A 322 20.06 -1.79 4.37
N SER A 323 19.40 -1.51 5.51
CA SER A 323 20.02 -1.59 6.83
C SER A 323 20.48 -3.02 7.16
N ASP A 324 19.67 -4.03 6.86
CA ASP A 324 20.00 -5.43 7.11
C ASP A 324 21.22 -5.87 6.28
N LEU A 325 21.27 -5.51 5.00
CA LEU A 325 22.42 -5.78 4.14
C LEU A 325 23.69 -5.10 4.66
N THR A 326 23.59 -3.85 5.11
CA THR A 326 24.74 -3.13 5.69
C THR A 326 25.24 -3.81 6.97
N ASN A 327 24.34 -4.28 7.83
CA ASN A 327 24.69 -5.02 9.04
C ASN A 327 25.36 -6.37 8.74
N VAL A 328 24.84 -7.10 7.75
CA VAL A 328 25.44 -8.36 7.30
C VAL A 328 26.82 -8.13 6.72
N ALA A 329 26.99 -7.11 5.87
CA ALA A 329 28.29 -6.74 5.30
C ALA A 329 29.30 -6.41 6.40
N ASN A 330 28.93 -5.57 7.38
CA ASN A 330 29.81 -5.24 8.51
C ASN A 330 30.20 -6.47 9.33
N ARG A 331 29.27 -7.40 9.56
CA ARG A 331 29.54 -8.64 10.29
C ARG A 331 30.43 -9.61 9.50
N LEU A 332 30.26 -9.67 8.18
CA LEU A 332 31.16 -10.47 7.32
C LEU A 332 32.59 -9.91 7.36
N THR A 333 32.74 -8.59 7.27
CA THR A 333 34.04 -7.93 7.38
C THR A 333 34.70 -8.21 8.73
N SER A 334 33.95 -8.14 9.84
CA SER A 334 34.52 -8.40 11.17
C SER A 334 34.92 -9.86 11.36
N VAL A 335 34.12 -10.81 10.86
CA VAL A 335 34.44 -12.24 10.89
C VAL A 335 35.68 -12.53 10.03
N GLN A 336 35.77 -11.95 8.84
CA GLN A 336 36.94 -12.10 7.98
C GLN A 336 38.21 -11.58 8.65
N GLU A 337 38.15 -10.43 9.32
CA GLU A 337 39.31 -9.89 10.02
C GLU A 337 39.72 -10.77 11.19
N GLN A 338 38.77 -11.22 12.00
CA GLN A 338 39.03 -12.13 13.11
C GLN A 338 39.71 -13.42 12.63
N GLU A 339 39.26 -13.97 11.50
CA GLU A 339 39.83 -15.18 10.93
C GLU A 339 41.26 -14.95 10.40
N ARG A 340 41.53 -13.81 9.75
CA ARG A 340 42.90 -13.44 9.34
C ARG A 340 43.85 -13.33 10.54
N ARG A 341 43.38 -12.73 11.64
CA ARG A 341 44.14 -12.67 12.91
C ARG A 341 44.43 -14.07 13.47
N ARG A 342 43.41 -14.94 13.49
CA ARG A 342 43.54 -16.33 13.97
C ARG A 342 44.56 -17.10 13.13
N MET A 343 44.43 -17.06 11.80
CA MET A 343 45.35 -17.74 10.88
C MET A 343 46.78 -17.24 11.02
N GLY A 344 46.99 -15.91 11.09
CA GLY A 344 48.33 -15.34 11.29
C GLY A 344 48.97 -15.78 12.61
N GLY A 345 48.20 -15.85 13.70
CA GLY A 345 48.64 -16.38 14.99
C GLY A 345 49.00 -17.87 14.93
N GLU A 346 48.11 -18.71 14.41
CA GLU A 346 48.34 -20.16 14.28
C GLU A 346 49.56 -20.49 13.41
N LEU A 347 49.76 -19.77 12.30
CA LEU A 347 50.94 -19.93 11.45
C LEU A 347 52.23 -19.50 12.16
N HIS A 348 52.20 -18.40 12.92
CA HIS A 348 53.36 -17.94 13.69
C HIS A 348 53.76 -18.95 14.77
N ASP A 349 52.79 -19.46 15.51
CA ASP A 349 53.04 -20.35 16.64
C ASP A 349 53.49 -21.74 16.19
N VAL A 350 52.86 -22.33 15.15
CA VAL A 350 53.24 -23.68 14.69
C VAL A 350 54.47 -23.62 13.79
N LEU A 351 54.38 -22.93 12.65
CA LEU A 351 55.44 -22.99 11.64
C LEU A 351 56.64 -22.09 12.00
N GLY A 352 56.40 -20.94 12.61
CA GLY A 352 57.47 -20.03 13.02
C GLY A 352 58.38 -20.63 14.09
N GLN A 353 57.80 -21.35 15.06
CA GLN A 353 58.56 -22.04 16.10
C GLN A 353 59.34 -23.23 15.53
N ASP A 354 58.72 -24.04 14.67
CA ASP A 354 59.36 -25.19 14.04
C ASP A 354 60.58 -24.76 13.20
N ILE A 355 60.44 -23.73 12.36
CA ILE A 355 61.55 -23.22 11.54
C ILE A 355 62.67 -22.64 12.42
N THR A 356 62.32 -21.93 13.50
CA THR A 356 63.30 -21.39 14.45
C THR A 356 64.08 -22.51 15.15
N ALA A 357 63.40 -23.60 15.53
CA ALA A 357 64.02 -24.77 16.12
C ALA A 357 64.97 -25.47 15.14
N ILE A 358 64.56 -25.64 13.87
CA ILE A 358 65.39 -26.20 12.80
C ILE A 358 66.64 -25.32 12.60
N ALA A 359 66.47 -24.00 12.44
CA ALA A 359 67.57 -23.06 12.22
C ALA A 359 68.59 -23.08 13.38
N THR A 360 68.10 -23.20 14.61
CA THR A 360 68.94 -23.26 15.81
C THR A 360 69.71 -24.56 15.88
N ARG A 361 69.06 -25.70 15.64
CA ARG A 361 69.73 -27.01 15.57
C ARG A 361 70.78 -27.03 14.47
N LEU A 362 70.49 -26.44 13.30
CA LEU A 362 71.44 -26.36 12.19
C LEU A 362 72.70 -25.58 12.58
N ARG A 363 72.56 -24.40 13.20
CA ARG A 363 73.69 -23.60 13.67
C ARG A 363 74.53 -24.32 14.74
N VAL A 364 73.90 -25.10 15.61
CA VAL A 364 74.62 -25.90 16.61
C VAL A 364 75.49 -26.95 15.94
N VAL A 365 74.94 -27.68 14.95
CA VAL A 365 75.67 -28.73 14.22
C VAL A 365 76.78 -28.12 13.34
N GLU A 366 76.51 -27.00 12.67
CA GLU A 366 77.49 -26.24 11.87
C GLU A 366 78.71 -25.82 12.70
N ARG A 367 78.48 -25.42 13.96
CA ARG A 367 79.55 -25.04 14.90
C ARG A 367 80.31 -26.23 15.51
N SER A 368 79.74 -27.43 15.48
CA SER A 368 80.35 -28.63 16.08
C SER A 368 81.14 -29.51 15.10
N THR A 369 81.10 -29.22 13.79
CA THR A 369 81.84 -30.01 12.79
C THR A 369 83.15 -29.34 12.41
N ASP A 370 84.21 -30.13 12.25
CA ASP A 370 85.51 -29.71 11.71
C ASP A 370 85.71 -30.05 10.22
N ASP A 371 84.78 -30.82 9.61
CA ASP A 371 84.81 -31.14 8.18
C ASP A 371 84.35 -29.93 7.33
N PRO A 372 85.22 -29.37 6.47
CA PRO A 372 84.90 -28.22 5.63
C PRO A 372 83.73 -28.46 4.67
N ARG A 373 83.62 -29.67 4.08
CA ARG A 373 82.57 -30.00 3.12
C ARG A 373 81.21 -30.13 3.81
N LEU A 374 81.20 -30.71 5.00
CA LEU A 374 79.98 -30.81 5.81
C LEU A 374 79.54 -29.43 6.30
N ARG A 375 80.48 -28.56 6.67
CA ARG A 375 80.20 -27.18 7.08
C ARG A 375 79.58 -26.36 5.93
N GLU A 376 80.12 -26.46 4.72
CA GLU A 376 79.57 -25.79 3.53
C GLU A 376 78.15 -26.29 3.18
N GLY A 377 77.92 -27.61 3.26
CA GLY A 377 76.58 -28.19 3.11
C GLY A 377 75.57 -27.68 4.14
N LEU A 378 75.95 -27.67 5.43
CA LEU A 378 75.10 -27.14 6.51
C LEU A 378 74.85 -25.63 6.34
N HIS A 379 75.85 -24.89 5.89
CA HIS A 379 75.71 -23.46 5.62
C HIS A 379 74.66 -23.19 4.53
N SER A 380 74.70 -23.92 3.41
CA SER A 380 73.71 -23.78 2.34
C SER A 380 72.27 -24.09 2.80
N ILE A 381 72.09 -25.12 3.64
CA ILE A 381 70.79 -25.45 4.24
C ILE A 381 70.35 -24.35 5.23
N SER A 382 71.28 -23.76 5.98
CA SER A 382 71.02 -22.65 6.90
C SER A 382 70.49 -21.42 6.16
N VAL A 383 71.06 -21.11 4.98
CA VAL A 383 70.59 -20.06 4.09
C VAL A 383 69.16 -20.36 3.62
N LEU A 384 68.90 -21.56 3.09
CA LEU A 384 67.54 -21.96 2.65
C LEU A 384 66.50 -21.89 3.77
N VAL A 385 66.84 -22.31 4.99
CA VAL A 385 65.96 -22.24 6.16
C VAL A 385 65.68 -20.79 6.56
N ASN A 386 66.69 -19.91 6.50
CA ASN A 386 66.50 -18.48 6.77
C ASN A 386 65.62 -17.81 5.70
N ASP A 387 65.77 -18.15 4.42
CA ASP A 387 64.93 -17.63 3.34
C ASP A 387 63.48 -18.11 3.49
N ALA A 388 63.27 -19.40 3.80
CA ALA A 388 61.94 -19.94 4.11
C ALA A 388 61.32 -19.26 5.34
N HIS A 389 62.12 -18.97 6.37
CA HIS A 389 61.68 -18.22 7.55
C HIS A 389 61.31 -16.77 7.22
N HIS A 390 62.01 -16.15 6.27
CA HIS A 390 61.71 -14.81 5.79
C HIS A 390 60.36 -14.79 5.05
N HIS A 391 60.18 -15.68 4.06
CA HIS A 391 58.92 -15.79 3.32
C HIS A 391 57.72 -16.14 4.22
N LEU A 392 57.91 -17.00 5.22
CA LEU A 392 56.84 -17.31 6.17
C LEU A 392 56.43 -16.06 6.97
N ARG A 393 57.41 -15.27 7.45
CA ARG A 393 57.12 -14.02 8.18
C ARG A 393 56.41 -13.01 7.30
N GLU A 394 56.78 -12.91 6.03
CA GLU A 394 56.11 -12.05 5.06
C GLU A 394 54.64 -12.45 4.86
N VAL A 395 54.35 -13.75 4.70
CA VAL A 395 52.98 -14.27 4.59
C VAL A 395 52.16 -14.02 5.86
N ILE A 396 52.76 -14.23 7.04
CA ILE A 396 52.11 -13.95 8.32
C ILE A 396 51.79 -12.46 8.44
N ASP A 397 52.73 -11.57 8.11
CA ASP A 397 52.51 -10.13 8.17
C ASP A 397 51.43 -9.66 7.17
N HIS A 398 51.27 -10.33 6.02
CA HIS A 398 50.19 -10.07 5.05
C HIS A 398 48.81 -10.56 5.53
N LEU A 399 48.77 -11.62 6.34
CA LEU A 399 47.54 -12.10 6.99
C LEU A 399 47.20 -11.19 8.17
N TYR A 400 48.16 -10.97 9.05
CA TYR A 400 48.05 -10.19 10.26
C TYR A 400 49.36 -9.49 10.62
N PRO A 401 49.43 -8.15 10.60
CA PRO A 401 50.65 -7.44 10.95
C PRO A 401 50.86 -7.50 12.47
N ALA A 402 51.55 -8.52 12.96
CA ALA A 402 51.75 -8.75 14.40
C ALA A 402 52.52 -7.60 15.08
N VAL A 403 53.24 -6.79 14.29
CA VAL A 403 53.92 -5.56 14.76
C VAL A 403 52.94 -4.54 15.36
N LEU A 404 51.69 -4.50 14.88
CA LEU A 404 50.65 -3.60 15.38
C LEU A 404 50.25 -3.90 16.83
N ASP A 405 50.19 -5.18 17.20
CA ASP A 405 49.84 -5.60 18.56
C ASP A 405 50.96 -5.31 19.57
N ARG A 406 52.22 -5.45 19.14
CA ARG A 406 53.38 -5.29 20.04
C ARG A 406 53.81 -3.84 20.21
N PHE A 407 53.71 -3.04 19.15
CA PHE A 407 54.32 -1.70 19.12
C PHE A 407 53.32 -0.58 18.80
N GLY A 408 52.09 -0.90 18.41
CA GLY A 408 51.07 0.07 18.00
C GLY A 408 51.31 0.62 16.59
N LEU A 409 50.28 1.28 16.02
CA LEU A 409 50.29 1.77 14.63
C LEU A 409 51.45 2.74 14.35
N GLN A 410 51.72 3.68 15.27
CA GLN A 410 52.76 4.70 15.06
C GLN A 410 54.14 4.07 14.84
N ARG A 411 54.56 3.19 15.76
CA ARG A 411 55.85 2.50 15.63
C ARG A 411 55.86 1.52 14.47
N ALA A 412 54.74 0.84 14.21
CA ALA A 412 54.62 -0.06 13.07
C ALA A 412 54.84 0.64 11.72
N LEU A 413 54.42 1.90 11.56
CA LEU A 413 54.63 2.69 10.35
C LEU A 413 56.05 3.27 10.28
N ILE A 414 56.56 3.87 11.37
CA ILE A 414 57.86 4.57 11.35
C ILE A 414 59.04 3.60 11.33
N GLU A 415 58.98 2.55 12.15
CA GLU A 415 60.12 1.67 12.46
C GLU A 415 59.86 0.20 12.10
N GLY A 416 58.63 -0.14 11.70
CA GLY A 416 58.23 -1.52 11.44
C GLY A 416 58.70 -2.09 10.10
N PRO A 417 58.31 -3.35 9.79
CA PRO A 417 58.69 -4.05 8.56
C PRO A 417 58.35 -3.29 7.28
N LEU A 418 57.28 -2.50 7.29
CA LEU A 418 56.84 -1.69 6.15
C LEU A 418 57.91 -0.67 5.71
N ALA A 419 58.54 0.02 6.66
CA ALA A 419 59.59 0.99 6.37
C ALA A 419 60.84 0.30 5.81
N GLN A 420 61.12 -0.93 6.26
CA GLN A 420 62.22 -1.73 5.75
C GLN A 420 61.97 -2.18 4.32
N VAL A 421 60.80 -2.76 4.03
CA VAL A 421 60.38 -3.18 2.68
C VAL A 421 60.40 -2.00 1.69
N ALA A 422 59.92 -0.83 2.11
CA ALA A 422 59.96 0.37 1.29
C ALA A 422 61.41 0.77 0.91
N ARG A 423 62.33 0.77 1.88
CA ARG A 423 63.75 1.11 1.64
C ARG A 423 64.45 0.07 0.77
N ASP A 424 64.19 -1.21 1.02
CA ASP A 424 64.76 -2.32 0.24
C ASP A 424 64.23 -2.30 -1.21
N GLY A 425 63.00 -1.83 -1.42
CA GLY A 425 62.41 -1.55 -2.74
C GLY A 425 62.88 -0.24 -3.39
N GLY A 426 63.85 0.47 -2.81
CA GLY A 426 64.40 1.72 -3.36
C GLY A 426 63.47 2.93 -3.25
N LEU A 427 62.55 2.93 -2.28
CA LEU A 427 61.73 4.10 -1.93
C LEU A 427 62.45 4.96 -0.88
N ASP A 428 62.41 6.29 -1.05
CA ASP A 428 62.67 7.21 0.06
C ASP A 428 61.42 7.27 0.95
N TYR A 429 61.46 6.54 2.07
CA TYR A 429 60.33 6.39 2.97
C TYR A 429 60.40 7.38 4.13
N GLN A 430 59.47 8.34 4.16
CA GLN A 430 59.29 9.30 5.25
C GLN A 430 57.86 9.20 5.79
N CYS A 431 57.74 9.01 7.11
CA CYS A 431 56.45 8.89 7.79
C CYS A 431 56.37 9.92 8.91
N GLU A 432 55.40 10.83 8.83
CA GLU A 432 55.08 11.77 9.90
C GLU A 432 53.67 11.45 10.43
N VAL A 433 53.56 11.31 11.75
CA VAL A 433 52.30 11.02 12.44
C VAL A 433 51.94 12.20 13.32
N GLN A 434 50.78 12.79 13.08
CA GLN A 434 50.23 13.89 13.89
C GLN A 434 48.94 13.43 14.58
N GLY A 435 48.88 13.60 15.91
CA GLY A 435 47.74 13.18 16.75
C GLY A 435 48.00 11.91 17.57
N ASP A 436 47.05 11.57 18.44
CA ASP A 436 47.14 10.39 19.31
C ASP A 436 46.48 9.17 18.67
N LEU A 437 47.30 8.27 18.12
CA LEU A 437 46.85 7.03 17.49
C LEU A 437 46.42 5.96 18.51
N GLN A 438 46.65 6.15 19.81
CA GLN A 438 46.19 5.20 20.85
C GLN A 438 44.67 5.22 21.04
N LEU A 439 44.01 6.28 20.57
CA LEU A 439 42.55 6.42 20.60
C LEU A 439 41.83 5.60 19.52
N LEU A 440 42.57 5.04 18.55
CA LEU A 440 42.00 4.23 17.48
C LEU A 440 41.66 2.82 17.95
N SER A 441 40.55 2.27 17.47
CA SER A 441 40.27 0.84 17.66
C SER A 441 41.31 0.01 16.91
N LYS A 442 41.60 -1.20 17.41
CA LYS A 442 42.55 -2.13 16.76
C LYS A 442 42.19 -2.39 15.30
N ASP A 443 40.90 -2.44 14.97
CA ASP A 443 40.43 -2.66 13.61
C ASP A 443 40.77 -1.49 12.68
N VAL A 444 40.55 -0.25 13.14
CA VAL A 444 40.94 0.95 12.38
C VAL A 444 42.44 1.02 12.20
N ALA A 445 43.21 0.72 13.25
CA ALA A 445 44.67 0.69 13.17
C ALA A 445 45.17 -0.37 12.17
N THR A 446 44.55 -1.55 12.15
CA THR A 446 44.86 -2.62 11.20
C THR A 446 44.51 -2.21 9.76
N SER A 447 43.35 -1.59 9.55
CA SER A 447 42.93 -1.09 8.23
C SER A 447 43.86 -0.03 7.69
N LEU A 448 44.25 0.96 8.51
CA LEU A 448 45.20 2.01 8.12
C LEU A 448 46.56 1.42 7.75
N TYR A 449 47.07 0.49 8.55
CA TYR A 449 48.33 -0.19 8.26
C TYR A 449 48.27 -0.95 6.92
N ARG A 450 47.18 -1.67 6.64
CA ARG A 450 46.99 -2.36 5.35
C ARG A 450 46.90 -1.41 4.18
N ILE A 451 46.26 -0.25 4.33
CA ILE A 451 46.24 0.79 3.28
C ILE A 451 47.67 1.23 2.98
N CYS A 452 48.48 1.49 4.01
CA CYS A 452 49.88 1.86 3.83
C CYS A 452 50.70 0.73 3.20
N GLN A 453 50.46 -0.52 3.60
CA GLN A 453 51.13 -1.71 3.04
C GLN A 453 50.84 -1.87 1.55
N GLU A 454 49.57 -1.79 1.16
CA GLU A 454 49.14 -1.87 -0.24
C GLU A 454 49.66 -0.68 -1.05
N ALA A 455 49.69 0.53 -0.47
CA ALA A 455 50.26 1.70 -1.13
C ALA A 455 51.76 1.53 -1.40
N VAL A 456 52.54 1.06 -0.42
CA VAL A 456 53.97 0.76 -0.59
C VAL A 456 54.17 -0.34 -1.63
N SER A 457 53.39 -1.42 -1.56
CA SER A 457 53.43 -2.52 -2.54
C SER A 457 53.18 -2.00 -3.97
N ASN A 458 52.13 -1.19 -4.16
CA ASN A 458 51.83 -0.56 -5.44
C ASN A 458 52.96 0.35 -5.92
N CYS A 459 53.59 1.13 -5.03
CA CYS A 459 54.74 1.95 -5.38
C CYS A 459 55.96 1.13 -5.81
N ILE A 460 56.18 -0.06 -5.25
CA ILE A 460 57.29 -0.94 -5.63
C ILE A 460 56.99 -1.63 -6.97
N HIS A 461 55.77 -2.15 -7.16
CA HIS A 461 55.41 -2.96 -8.32
C HIS A 461 54.98 -2.16 -9.56
N HIS A 462 54.51 -0.93 -9.42
CA HIS A 462 54.00 -0.10 -10.53
C HIS A 462 54.85 1.13 -10.83
N ARG A 463 56.13 1.12 -10.42
CA ARG A 463 57.16 2.02 -10.96
C ARG A 463 57.47 1.63 -12.42
N GLY A 464 56.60 2.07 -13.32
CA GLY A 464 56.81 2.11 -14.77
C GLY A 464 56.96 3.56 -15.22
#